data_AF-C5I4D9-F1
#
_entry.id   AF-C5I4D9-F1
#
_cell.length_a   1.000
_cell.length_b   1.000
_cell.length_c   1.000
_cell.angle_alpha   90.00
_cell.angle_beta   90.00
_cell.angle_gamma   90.00
#
_symmetry.space_group_name_H-M   'P 1'
#
loop_
_entity.id
_entity.type
_entity.pdbx_description
1 polymer ?
#
loop_
_entity_poly.entity_id
_entity_poly.type
_entity_poly.pdbx_seq_one_letter_code
_entity_poly.pdbx_strand_id
1 'polypeptide(L)'
;TRRKAEEAEAKEPELTKKVKEAEEKVTEAKQKLDAERAKEVALQAKIAELENEVHRLETKLKEIDESDSEDYVKEGLRAPLQSELDAKQAKLSKLEELSDKIDELDAEIAKLEKDVEDFKNSDGEYSALYLEAAEKDLAAKKAELEKTEADLKKAVNEPEKPAPAPETPAPEAPAEQPKPAPAPQPAPAPKPEKPAEQPKPEKTDDQQAEEDYARRSEEEYNRLTQQQPPKAEKPAPAPQP
;
A
#
# COMPACT_ATOMS: atom_id res chain seq x y z
N THR A 1 34.48 -54.50 -34.40
CA THR A 1 35.62 -53.76 -34.99
C THR A 1 36.37 -53.07 -33.87
N ARG A 2 37.71 -53.18 -33.81
CA ARG A 2 38.55 -52.60 -32.73
C ARG A 2 38.28 -51.09 -32.54
N ARG A 3 38.16 -50.36 -33.65
CA ARG A 3 37.77 -48.94 -33.73
C ARG A 3 36.48 -48.58 -32.96
N LYS A 4 35.45 -49.44 -32.96
CA LYS A 4 34.17 -49.16 -32.26
C LYS A 4 34.27 -49.33 -30.73
N ALA A 5 35.22 -50.13 -30.24
CA ALA A 5 35.47 -50.26 -28.80
C ALA A 5 36.25 -49.04 -28.30
N GLU A 6 37.30 -48.67 -29.02
CA GLU A 6 38.14 -47.47 -28.77
C GLU A 6 37.31 -46.17 -28.80
N GLU A 7 36.35 -46.06 -29.70
CA GLU A 7 35.40 -44.92 -29.81
C GLU A 7 34.31 -44.92 -28.71
N ALA A 8 34.07 -46.05 -28.03
CA ALA A 8 33.18 -46.14 -26.87
C ALA A 8 33.94 -45.82 -25.56
N GLU A 9 35.15 -46.37 -25.41
CA GLU A 9 36.07 -46.09 -24.31
C GLU A 9 36.46 -44.60 -24.25
N ALA A 10 36.60 -43.94 -25.41
CA ALA A 10 36.78 -42.49 -25.48
C ALA A 10 35.53 -41.66 -25.08
N LYS A 11 34.32 -42.24 -25.13
CA LYS A 11 33.05 -41.56 -24.79
C LYS A 11 32.65 -41.72 -23.33
N GLU A 12 33.08 -42.78 -22.64
CA GLU A 12 32.83 -42.94 -21.21
C GLU A 12 33.25 -41.72 -20.37
N PRO A 13 34.48 -41.18 -20.45
CA PRO A 13 34.87 -40.03 -19.62
C PRO A 13 34.09 -38.75 -19.96
N GLU A 14 33.62 -38.58 -21.21
CA GLU A 14 32.76 -37.47 -21.59
C GLU A 14 31.36 -37.60 -20.96
N LEU A 15 30.81 -38.83 -20.95
CA LEU A 15 29.54 -39.13 -20.28
C LEU A 15 29.65 -38.99 -18.76
N THR A 16 30.72 -39.49 -18.13
CA THR A 16 30.95 -39.33 -16.68
C THR A 16 31.08 -37.85 -16.30
N LYS A 17 31.74 -37.03 -17.13
CA LYS A 17 31.80 -35.58 -16.92
C LYS A 17 30.41 -34.93 -17.01
N LYS A 18 29.61 -35.29 -18.02
CA LYS A 18 28.24 -34.79 -18.19
C LYS A 18 27.30 -35.19 -17.04
N VAL A 19 27.42 -36.43 -16.55
CA VAL A 19 26.66 -36.88 -15.37
C VAL A 19 27.04 -36.05 -14.15
N LYS A 20 28.33 -35.86 -13.87
CA LYS A 20 28.79 -35.05 -12.73
C LYS A 20 28.34 -33.58 -12.82
N GLU A 21 28.38 -32.99 -14.01
CA GLU A 21 27.90 -31.62 -14.25
C GLU A 21 26.37 -31.52 -14.06
N ALA A 22 25.61 -32.55 -14.46
CA ALA A 22 24.18 -32.63 -14.21
C ALA A 22 23.85 -32.83 -12.72
N GLU A 23 24.60 -33.65 -12.00
CA GLU A 23 24.48 -33.81 -10.54
C GLU A 23 24.72 -32.49 -9.81
N GLU A 24 25.78 -31.75 -10.17
CA GLU A 24 26.09 -30.44 -9.60
C GLU A 24 24.93 -29.44 -9.84
N LYS A 25 24.44 -29.35 -11.08
CA LYS A 25 23.27 -28.52 -11.44
C LYS A 25 22.00 -28.91 -10.69
N VAL A 26 21.74 -30.20 -10.48
CA VAL A 26 20.60 -30.69 -9.68
C VAL A 26 20.76 -30.30 -8.21
N THR A 27 21.97 -30.35 -7.64
CA THR A 27 22.19 -29.89 -6.26
C THR A 27 22.01 -28.38 -6.11
N GLU A 28 22.47 -27.58 -7.08
CA GLU A 28 22.28 -26.12 -7.09
C GLU A 28 20.80 -25.75 -7.23
N ALA A 29 20.08 -26.39 -8.15
CA ALA A 29 18.64 -26.20 -8.34
C ALA A 29 17.85 -26.56 -7.08
N LYS A 30 18.21 -27.65 -6.40
CA LYS A 30 17.58 -28.03 -5.13
C LYS A 30 17.82 -27.00 -4.03
N GLN A 31 19.06 -26.51 -3.86
CA GLN A 31 19.36 -25.47 -2.88
C GLN A 31 18.59 -24.17 -3.15
N LYS A 32 18.42 -23.80 -4.42
CA LYS A 32 17.60 -22.64 -4.83
C LYS A 32 16.13 -22.83 -4.43
N LEU A 33 15.54 -23.99 -4.74
CA LEU A 33 14.17 -24.34 -4.38
C LEU A 33 13.95 -24.36 -2.86
N ASP A 34 14.87 -24.96 -2.09
CA ASP A 34 14.82 -24.97 -0.62
C ASP A 34 14.87 -23.53 -0.06
N ALA A 35 15.70 -22.66 -0.64
CA ALA A 35 15.80 -21.25 -0.27
C ALA A 35 14.59 -20.39 -0.74
N GLU A 36 13.86 -20.83 -1.75
CA GLU A 36 12.62 -20.22 -2.24
C GLU A 36 11.45 -20.52 -1.31
N ARG A 37 11.24 -21.82 -1.04
CA ARG A 37 10.26 -22.31 -0.07
C ARG A 37 10.46 -21.72 1.33
N ALA A 38 11.71 -21.50 1.75
CA ALA A 38 12.00 -20.81 3.00
C ALA A 38 11.54 -19.33 3.02
N LYS A 39 11.54 -18.63 1.88
CA LYS A 39 11.02 -17.25 1.78
C LYS A 39 9.50 -17.25 1.79
N GLU A 40 8.86 -18.19 1.09
CA GLU A 40 7.40 -18.37 1.06
C GLU A 40 6.84 -18.59 2.47
N VAL A 41 7.40 -19.56 3.21
CA VAL A 41 7.04 -19.83 4.62
C VAL A 41 7.25 -18.59 5.49
N ALA A 42 8.31 -17.80 5.25
CA ALA A 42 8.55 -16.55 5.97
C ALA A 42 7.57 -15.42 5.60
N LEU A 43 6.94 -15.44 4.41
CA LEU A 43 5.85 -14.52 4.05
C LEU A 43 4.54 -14.94 4.72
N GLN A 44 4.18 -16.22 4.66
CA GLN A 44 3.00 -16.78 5.34
C GLN A 44 3.06 -16.51 6.86
N ALA A 45 4.23 -16.68 7.49
CA ALA A 45 4.41 -16.37 8.91
C ALA A 45 4.14 -14.90 9.25
N LYS A 46 4.50 -13.96 8.38
CA LYS A 46 4.23 -12.52 8.56
C LYS A 46 2.76 -12.15 8.33
N ILE A 47 2.08 -12.83 7.41
CA ILE A 47 0.63 -12.68 7.21
C ILE A 47 -0.10 -13.16 8.47
N ALA A 48 0.24 -14.35 8.98
CA ALA A 48 -0.33 -14.87 10.23
C ALA A 48 -0.02 -13.99 11.46
N GLU A 49 1.16 -13.35 11.52
CA GLU A 49 1.48 -12.37 12.57
C GLU A 49 0.57 -11.13 12.49
N LEU A 50 0.31 -10.60 11.29
CA LEU A 50 -0.60 -9.48 11.05
C LEU A 50 -2.05 -9.82 11.42
N GLU A 51 -2.53 -11.01 11.05
CA GLU A 51 -3.86 -11.52 11.44
C GLU A 51 -4.03 -11.61 12.97
N ASN A 52 -3.02 -12.10 13.67
CA ASN A 52 -3.03 -12.16 15.14
C ASN A 52 -3.03 -10.75 15.77
N GLU A 53 -2.36 -9.79 15.16
CA GLU A 53 -2.34 -8.41 15.65
C GLU A 53 -3.68 -7.69 15.42
N VAL A 54 -4.31 -7.89 14.27
CA VAL A 54 -5.70 -7.47 13.98
C VAL A 54 -6.65 -8.03 15.06
N HIS A 55 -6.63 -9.35 15.28
CA HIS A 55 -7.51 -9.99 16.27
C HIS A 55 -7.27 -9.48 17.71
N ARG A 56 -6.01 -9.17 18.05
CA ARG A 56 -5.65 -8.58 19.34
C ARG A 56 -6.15 -7.14 19.49
N LEU A 57 -6.13 -6.33 18.42
CA LEU A 57 -6.66 -4.97 18.43
C LEU A 57 -8.19 -4.97 18.54
N GLU A 58 -8.88 -5.83 17.79
CA GLU A 58 -10.34 -6.05 17.91
C GLU A 58 -10.73 -6.42 19.34
N THR A 59 -9.97 -7.31 19.97
CA THR A 59 -10.18 -7.71 21.37
C THR A 59 -10.01 -6.53 22.34
N LYS A 60 -8.93 -5.74 22.22
CA LYS A 60 -8.71 -4.55 23.06
C LYS A 60 -9.80 -3.48 22.88
N LEU A 61 -10.23 -3.23 21.64
CA LEU A 61 -11.28 -2.26 21.34
C LEU A 61 -12.59 -2.68 22.00
N LYS A 62 -12.93 -3.96 21.95
CA LYS A 62 -14.07 -4.53 22.66
C LYS A 62 -13.93 -4.40 24.19
N GLU A 63 -12.76 -4.67 24.77
CA GLU A 63 -12.50 -4.48 26.21
C GLU A 63 -12.65 -3.00 26.63
N ILE A 64 -12.25 -2.05 25.79
CA ILE A 64 -12.44 -0.61 26.03
C ILE A 64 -13.93 -0.26 26.00
N ASP A 65 -14.67 -0.72 24.99
CA ASP A 65 -16.11 -0.48 24.84
C ASP A 65 -16.90 -1.06 26.03
N GLU A 66 -16.54 -2.26 26.50
CA GLU A 66 -17.14 -2.94 27.65
C GLU A 66 -16.70 -2.41 29.03
N SER A 67 -15.67 -1.57 29.12
CA SER A 67 -15.15 -1.06 30.41
C SER A 67 -16.09 -0.07 31.11
N ASP A 68 -15.98 0.06 32.44
CA ASP A 68 -16.71 1.07 33.24
C ASP A 68 -16.10 2.50 33.14
N SER A 69 -15.18 2.73 32.19
CA SER A 69 -14.50 4.02 32.00
C SER A 69 -15.45 5.11 31.48
N GLU A 70 -15.18 6.37 31.80
CA GLU A 70 -15.93 7.51 31.24
C GLU A 70 -15.74 7.61 29.71
N ASP A 71 -16.76 8.01 28.97
CA ASP A 71 -16.79 7.94 27.49
C ASP A 71 -15.62 8.69 26.82
N TYR A 72 -15.18 9.82 27.37
CA TYR A 72 -14.03 10.57 26.83
C TYR A 72 -12.69 9.84 27.04
N VAL A 73 -12.58 9.01 28.09
CA VAL A 73 -11.42 8.15 28.34
C VAL A 73 -11.43 6.97 27.38
N LYS A 74 -12.61 6.36 27.15
CA LYS A 74 -12.78 5.32 26.13
C LYS A 74 -12.36 5.82 24.76
N GLU A 75 -12.94 6.93 24.30
CA GLU A 75 -12.68 7.45 22.95
C GLU A 75 -11.21 7.83 22.75
N GLY A 76 -10.55 8.43 23.75
CA GLY A 76 -9.13 8.75 23.71
C GLY A 76 -8.19 7.54 23.59
N LEU A 77 -8.63 6.35 24.03
CA LEU A 77 -7.91 5.09 23.85
C LEU A 77 -8.35 4.33 22.58
N ARG A 78 -9.62 4.45 22.22
CA ARG A 78 -10.27 3.76 21.10
C ARG A 78 -9.82 4.32 19.76
N ALA A 79 -9.85 5.63 19.57
CA ALA A 79 -9.49 6.29 18.31
C ALA A 79 -8.11 5.88 17.74
N PRO A 80 -6.99 5.90 18.51
CA PRO A 80 -5.70 5.47 17.99
C PRO A 80 -5.64 3.97 17.68
N LEU A 81 -6.26 3.11 18.50
CA LEU A 81 -6.28 1.67 18.28
C LEU A 81 -7.17 1.27 17.08
N GLN A 82 -8.27 1.99 16.85
CA GLN A 82 -9.12 1.81 15.67
C GLN A 82 -8.36 2.22 14.42
N SER A 83 -7.65 3.35 14.44
CA SER A 83 -6.84 3.78 13.29
C SER A 83 -5.68 2.82 12.98
N GLU A 84 -5.12 2.15 13.99
CA GLU A 84 -4.14 1.08 13.81
C GLU A 84 -4.78 -0.19 13.23
N LEU A 85 -5.96 -0.58 13.74
CA LEU A 85 -6.74 -1.71 13.24
C LEU A 85 -7.11 -1.52 11.76
N ASP A 86 -7.66 -0.36 11.39
CA ASP A 86 -8.06 -0.04 10.01
C ASP A 86 -6.87 -0.13 9.05
N ALA A 87 -5.69 0.36 9.46
CA ALA A 87 -4.48 0.28 8.67
C ALA A 87 -3.98 -1.16 8.47
N LYS A 88 -4.07 -2.00 9.52
CA LYS A 88 -3.69 -3.42 9.47
C LYS A 88 -4.68 -4.25 8.67
N GLN A 89 -5.98 -4.02 8.82
CA GLN A 89 -7.02 -4.65 8.00
C GLN A 89 -6.87 -4.27 6.52
N ALA A 90 -6.65 -2.99 6.20
CA ALA A 90 -6.41 -2.56 4.82
C ALA A 90 -5.13 -3.19 4.22
N LYS A 91 -4.08 -3.37 5.02
CA LYS A 91 -2.88 -4.11 4.61
C LYS A 91 -3.20 -5.59 4.37
N LEU A 92 -3.96 -6.24 5.26
CA LEU A 92 -4.34 -7.64 5.15
C LEU A 92 -5.20 -7.92 3.90
N SER A 93 -6.24 -7.11 3.64
CA SER A 93 -7.09 -7.26 2.44
C SER A 93 -6.30 -7.10 1.14
N LYS A 94 -5.29 -6.22 1.09
CA LYS A 94 -4.39 -6.10 -0.07
C LYS A 94 -3.50 -7.35 -0.26
N LEU A 95 -3.16 -8.04 0.82
CA LEU A 95 -2.38 -9.29 0.77
C LEU A 95 -3.25 -10.47 0.32
N GLU A 96 -4.49 -10.52 0.79
CA GLU A 96 -5.54 -11.47 0.36
C GLU A 96 -5.82 -11.32 -1.15
N GLU A 97 -6.10 -10.10 -1.63
CA GLU A 97 -6.33 -9.81 -3.07
C GLU A 97 -5.15 -10.24 -3.96
N LEU A 98 -3.91 -10.03 -3.51
CA LEU A 98 -2.72 -10.46 -4.24
C LEU A 98 -2.51 -11.98 -4.20
N SER A 99 -2.91 -12.65 -3.12
CA SER A 99 -2.87 -14.11 -3.00
C SER A 99 -3.91 -14.79 -3.89
N ASP A 100 -5.17 -14.32 -3.86
CA ASP A 100 -6.25 -14.82 -4.72
C ASP A 100 -5.87 -14.69 -6.21
N LYS A 101 -5.22 -13.58 -6.57
CA LYS A 101 -4.74 -13.37 -7.94
C LYS A 101 -3.61 -14.32 -8.34
N ILE A 102 -2.73 -14.70 -7.41
CA ILE A 102 -1.69 -15.72 -7.64
C ILE A 102 -2.34 -17.07 -7.93
N ASP A 103 -3.30 -17.49 -7.09
CA ASP A 103 -4.05 -18.75 -7.29
C ASP A 103 -4.81 -18.77 -8.63
N GLU A 104 -5.41 -17.65 -9.05
CA GLU A 104 -6.06 -17.52 -10.36
C GLU A 104 -5.05 -17.66 -11.52
N LEU A 105 -3.90 -16.98 -11.44
CA LEU A 105 -2.85 -17.03 -12.45
C LEU A 105 -2.23 -18.42 -12.57
N ASP A 106 -1.97 -19.12 -11.46
CA ASP A 106 -1.49 -20.50 -11.46
C ASP A 106 -2.51 -21.45 -12.11
N ALA A 107 -3.80 -21.26 -11.84
CA ALA A 107 -4.87 -22.03 -12.47
C ALA A 107 -5.05 -21.74 -13.97
N GLU A 108 -4.70 -20.53 -14.46
CA GLU A 108 -4.63 -20.21 -15.89
C GLU A 108 -3.37 -20.78 -16.54
N ILE A 109 -2.22 -20.67 -15.88
CA ILE A 109 -0.94 -21.22 -16.33
C ILE A 109 -1.06 -22.74 -16.50
N ALA A 110 -1.62 -23.46 -15.53
CA ALA A 110 -1.82 -24.91 -15.62
C ALA A 110 -2.71 -25.35 -16.80
N LYS A 111 -3.69 -24.52 -17.20
CA LYS A 111 -4.50 -24.77 -18.40
C LYS A 111 -3.68 -24.52 -19.67
N LEU A 112 -2.96 -23.40 -19.74
CA LEU A 112 -2.12 -23.05 -20.88
C LEU A 112 -0.96 -24.03 -21.09
N GLU A 113 -0.34 -24.55 -20.02
CA GLU A 113 0.68 -25.61 -20.12
C GLU A 113 0.10 -26.89 -20.72
N LYS A 114 -1.13 -27.25 -20.32
CA LYS A 114 -1.87 -28.37 -20.91
C LYS A 114 -2.21 -28.13 -22.38
N ASP A 115 -2.71 -26.94 -22.73
CA ASP A 115 -3.03 -26.60 -24.12
C ASP A 115 -1.77 -26.62 -25.00
N VAL A 116 -0.64 -26.10 -24.50
CA VAL A 116 0.68 -26.18 -25.16
C VAL A 116 1.13 -27.63 -25.38
N GLU A 117 0.91 -28.53 -24.42
CA GLU A 117 1.21 -29.96 -24.58
C GLU A 117 0.26 -30.64 -25.59
N ASP A 118 -1.05 -30.37 -25.51
CA ASP A 118 -2.05 -30.91 -26.43
C ASP A 118 -1.82 -30.43 -27.88
N PHE A 119 -1.43 -29.16 -28.10
CA PHE A 119 -1.05 -28.64 -29.42
C PHE A 119 0.29 -29.20 -29.94
N LYS A 120 1.29 -29.43 -29.08
CA LYS A 120 2.56 -30.07 -29.45
C LYS A 120 2.38 -31.51 -29.95
N ASN A 121 1.36 -32.20 -29.44
CA ASN A 121 1.02 -33.57 -29.83
C ASN A 121 -0.01 -33.64 -30.98
N SER A 122 -0.35 -32.51 -31.62
CA SER A 122 -1.38 -32.41 -32.64
C SER A 122 -0.83 -32.19 -34.06
N ASP A 123 -1.15 -33.11 -34.97
CA ASP A 123 -0.85 -33.02 -36.41
C ASP A 123 -1.84 -32.12 -37.20
N GLY A 124 -2.62 -31.27 -36.52
CA GLY A 124 -3.61 -30.40 -37.16
C GLY A 124 -2.98 -29.30 -38.03
N GLU A 125 -3.63 -28.94 -39.15
CA GLU A 125 -3.12 -27.94 -40.12
C GLU A 125 -2.76 -26.57 -39.49
N TYR A 126 -3.43 -26.20 -38.40
CA TYR A 126 -3.22 -24.95 -37.66
C TYR A 126 -2.54 -25.16 -36.29
N SER A 127 -2.10 -26.38 -35.94
CA SER A 127 -1.58 -26.70 -34.60
C SER A 127 -0.37 -25.84 -34.24
N ALA A 128 0.56 -25.62 -35.17
CA ALA A 128 1.73 -24.77 -34.96
C ALA A 128 1.37 -23.30 -34.65
N LEU A 129 0.30 -22.77 -35.26
CA LEU A 129 -0.16 -21.39 -35.02
C LEU A 129 -0.86 -21.25 -33.66
N TYR A 130 -1.67 -22.24 -33.27
CA TYR A 130 -2.25 -22.28 -31.93
C TYR A 130 -1.21 -22.52 -30.84
N LEU A 131 -0.18 -23.33 -31.13
CA LEU A 131 0.95 -23.55 -30.24
C LEU A 131 1.75 -22.26 -30.00
N GLU A 132 2.11 -21.52 -31.06
CA GLU A 132 2.84 -20.25 -30.92
C GLU A 132 2.03 -19.22 -30.11
N ALA A 133 0.71 -19.16 -30.30
CA ALA A 133 -0.18 -18.32 -29.50
C ALA A 133 -0.21 -18.76 -28.03
N ALA A 134 -0.42 -20.05 -27.76
CA ALA A 134 -0.49 -20.57 -26.39
C ALA A 134 0.85 -20.45 -25.63
N GLU A 135 1.99 -20.67 -26.30
CA GLU A 135 3.32 -20.45 -25.70
C GLU A 135 3.57 -18.97 -25.36
N LYS A 136 3.09 -18.05 -26.20
CA LYS A 136 3.20 -16.61 -25.95
C LYS A 136 2.31 -16.16 -24.79
N ASP A 137 1.07 -16.64 -24.73
CA ASP A 137 0.13 -16.30 -23.65
C ASP A 137 0.59 -16.93 -22.32
N LEU A 138 1.13 -18.15 -22.35
CA LEU A 138 1.78 -18.79 -21.20
C LEU A 138 2.98 -17.97 -20.67
N ALA A 139 3.83 -17.48 -21.57
CA ALA A 139 4.95 -16.62 -21.19
C ALA A 139 4.49 -15.28 -20.59
N ALA A 140 3.43 -14.68 -21.13
CA ALA A 140 2.84 -13.46 -20.59
C ALA A 140 2.24 -13.69 -19.19
N LYS A 141 1.52 -14.78 -18.99
CA LYS A 141 0.92 -15.13 -17.68
C LYS A 141 1.96 -15.46 -16.62
N LYS A 142 3.04 -16.17 -16.97
CA LYS A 142 4.18 -16.39 -16.05
C LYS A 142 4.88 -15.10 -15.64
N ALA A 143 5.00 -14.13 -16.55
CA ALA A 143 5.54 -12.81 -16.21
C ALA A 143 4.58 -11.97 -15.34
N GLU A 144 3.26 -12.16 -15.49
CA GLU A 144 2.25 -11.54 -14.61
C GLU A 144 2.28 -12.17 -13.20
N LEU A 145 2.47 -13.48 -13.10
CA LEU A 145 2.65 -14.21 -11.84
C LEU A 145 3.89 -13.72 -11.08
N GLU A 146 5.08 -13.76 -11.69
CA GLU A 146 6.34 -13.31 -11.07
C GLU A 146 6.23 -11.86 -10.54
N LYS A 147 5.54 -10.98 -11.29
CA LYS A 147 5.29 -9.61 -10.85
C LYS A 147 4.33 -9.56 -9.64
N THR A 148 3.26 -10.37 -9.66
CA THR A 148 2.26 -10.38 -8.57
C THR A 148 2.86 -10.96 -7.29
N GLU A 149 3.69 -12.01 -7.37
CA GLU A 149 4.48 -12.52 -6.25
C GLU A 149 5.47 -11.47 -5.69
N ALA A 150 6.13 -10.71 -6.56
CA ALA A 150 7.01 -9.63 -6.16
C ALA A 150 6.25 -8.48 -5.47
N ASP A 151 5.06 -8.14 -5.95
CA ASP A 151 4.18 -7.14 -5.33
C ASP A 151 3.60 -7.64 -3.98
N LEU A 152 3.22 -8.92 -3.84
CA LEU A 152 2.85 -9.55 -2.57
C LEU A 152 4.00 -9.47 -1.56
N LYS A 153 5.18 -9.93 -1.97
CA LYS A 153 6.40 -9.88 -1.15
C LYS A 153 6.77 -8.46 -0.73
N LYS A 154 6.57 -7.48 -1.62
CA LYS A 154 6.76 -6.07 -1.29
C LYS A 154 5.71 -5.60 -0.28
N ALA A 155 4.43 -5.88 -0.49
CA ALA A 155 3.34 -5.48 0.40
C ALA A 155 3.49 -6.05 1.82
N VAL A 156 3.90 -7.31 1.97
CA VAL A 156 4.18 -7.91 3.29
C VAL A 156 5.26 -7.12 4.04
N ASN A 157 6.34 -6.77 3.34
CA ASN A 157 7.49 -6.05 3.89
C ASN A 157 7.32 -4.52 3.87
N GLU A 158 6.22 -3.99 3.33
CA GLU A 158 5.95 -2.55 3.30
C GLU A 158 5.71 -2.09 4.75
N PRO A 159 6.49 -1.12 5.28
CA PRO A 159 6.24 -0.58 6.60
C PRO A 159 4.86 0.05 6.60
N GLU A 160 4.09 -0.20 7.64
CA GLU A 160 2.83 0.50 7.86
C GLU A 160 3.14 1.99 7.88
N LYS A 161 2.59 2.75 6.92
CA LYS A 161 2.56 4.20 7.08
C LYS A 161 1.80 4.44 8.37
N PRO A 162 2.36 5.18 9.35
CA PRO A 162 1.54 5.65 10.45
C PRO A 162 0.36 6.38 9.81
N ALA A 163 -0.85 6.02 10.19
CA ALA A 163 -1.99 6.86 9.90
C ALA A 163 -1.63 8.28 10.34
N PRO A 164 -1.96 9.34 9.55
CA PRO A 164 -1.79 10.69 10.03
C PRO A 164 -2.51 10.73 11.39
N ALA A 165 -1.75 11.00 12.46
CA ALA A 165 -2.32 11.03 13.79
C ALA A 165 -3.56 11.93 13.72
N PRO A 166 -4.71 11.53 14.29
CA PRO A 166 -5.86 12.41 14.32
C PRO A 166 -5.37 13.72 14.89
N GLU A 167 -5.64 14.83 14.20
CA GLU A 167 -5.36 16.15 14.75
C GLU A 167 -6.21 16.27 16.02
N THR A 168 -5.63 15.88 17.15
CA THR A 168 -6.16 16.20 18.46
C THR A 168 -6.30 17.71 18.43
N PRO A 169 -7.53 18.28 18.46
CA PRO A 169 -7.67 19.72 18.54
C PRO A 169 -6.89 20.10 19.79
N ALA A 170 -5.83 20.91 19.60
CA ALA A 170 -4.98 21.30 20.71
C ALA A 170 -5.91 21.83 21.80
N PRO A 171 -5.82 21.33 23.05
CA PRO A 171 -6.78 21.68 24.08
C PRO A 171 -6.83 23.20 24.15
N GLU A 172 -8.00 23.78 23.84
CA GLU A 172 -8.16 25.23 23.83
C GLU A 172 -7.67 25.73 25.19
N ALA A 173 -6.63 26.55 25.17
CA ALA A 173 -6.05 27.08 26.39
C ALA A 173 -7.20 27.72 27.19
N PRO A 174 -7.35 27.38 28.50
CA PRO A 174 -8.52 27.79 29.26
C PRO A 174 -8.70 29.29 29.13
N ALA A 175 -9.82 29.69 28.54
CA ALA A 175 -10.03 31.05 28.03
C ALA A 175 -9.55 32.08 29.05
N GLU A 176 -8.55 32.90 28.69
CA GLU A 176 -8.05 33.96 29.58
C GLU A 176 -9.26 34.80 30.01
N GLN A 177 -9.52 34.84 31.32
CA GLN A 177 -10.54 35.73 31.87
C GLN A 177 -10.26 37.14 31.35
N PRO A 178 -11.27 37.85 30.80
CA PRO A 178 -11.04 39.14 30.16
C PRO A 178 -10.44 40.10 31.18
N LYS A 179 -9.20 40.56 30.92
CA LYS A 179 -8.52 41.56 31.74
C LYS A 179 -9.43 42.79 31.89
N PRO A 180 -9.55 43.38 33.10
CA PRO A 180 -10.37 44.57 33.31
C PRO A 180 -10.00 45.68 32.32
N ALA A 181 -11.01 46.32 31.74
CA ALA A 181 -10.81 47.33 30.71
C ALA A 181 -9.91 48.48 31.23
N PRO A 182 -8.83 48.86 30.50
CA PRO A 182 -7.99 49.97 30.91
C PRO A 182 -8.75 51.30 30.79
N ALA A 183 -8.58 52.16 31.79
CA ALA A 183 -9.19 53.49 31.79
C ALA A 183 -8.68 54.36 30.61
N PRO A 184 -9.52 55.23 30.04
CA PRO A 184 -9.16 55.99 28.84
C PRO A 184 -8.03 56.99 29.11
N GLN A 185 -6.94 56.88 28.34
CA GLN A 185 -5.88 57.89 28.28
C GLN A 185 -6.09 58.90 27.13
N PRO A 186 -5.46 60.09 27.17
CA PRO A 186 -5.76 61.17 26.24
C PRO A 186 -5.25 60.96 24.81
N ALA A 187 -5.78 61.78 23.89
CA ALA A 187 -5.53 61.75 22.45
C ALA A 187 -4.07 62.13 22.03
N PRO A 188 -3.65 61.86 20.77
CA PRO A 188 -2.28 61.44 20.46
C PRO A 188 -1.30 62.53 20.00
N ALA A 189 -0.02 62.18 19.97
CA ALA A 189 1.09 62.91 19.34
C ALA A 189 1.92 61.98 18.41
N PRO A 190 2.68 62.51 17.43
CA PRO A 190 2.97 61.78 16.17
C PRO A 190 4.21 60.86 16.19
N LYS A 191 4.19 59.83 15.32
CA LYS A 191 5.36 59.01 14.92
C LYS A 191 6.28 59.81 13.99
N PRO A 192 7.61 59.75 14.21
CA PRO A 192 8.47 58.83 13.43
C PRO A 192 9.46 58.04 14.34
N GLU A 193 10.16 56.96 13.94
CA GLU A 193 10.15 56.10 12.73
C GLU A 193 10.78 54.71 13.06
N LYS A 194 11.11 53.87 12.07
CA LYS A 194 11.89 52.63 12.25
C LYS A 194 13.30 52.71 11.60
N PRO A 195 14.39 52.41 12.32
CA PRO A 195 15.59 51.82 11.73
C PRO A 195 15.33 50.37 11.29
N ALA A 196 16.00 49.92 10.23
CA ALA A 196 15.67 48.67 9.55
C ALA A 196 15.94 47.39 10.36
N GLU A 197 15.00 46.45 10.31
CA GLU A 197 15.26 45.04 10.65
C GLU A 197 16.07 44.39 9.51
N GLN A 198 17.06 43.58 9.87
CA GLN A 198 17.88 42.81 8.92
C GLN A 198 17.00 41.86 8.10
N PRO A 199 17.40 41.51 6.85
CA PRO A 199 16.61 40.60 6.03
C PRO A 199 16.45 39.25 6.74
N LYS A 200 15.20 38.84 6.94
CA LYS A 200 14.89 37.43 7.21
C LYS A 200 15.37 36.59 6.03
N PRO A 201 15.79 35.33 6.23
CA PRO A 201 16.14 34.45 5.12
C PRO A 201 14.97 34.37 4.13
N GLU A 202 15.29 34.44 2.84
CA GLU A 202 14.33 34.16 1.78
C GLU A 202 13.70 32.79 2.02
N LYS A 203 12.37 32.71 1.91
CA LYS A 203 11.71 31.42 1.75
C LYS A 203 12.21 30.82 0.43
N THR A 204 12.51 29.53 0.42
CA THR A 204 12.79 28.82 -0.83
C THR A 204 11.58 28.93 -1.76
N ASP A 205 11.80 29.05 -3.07
CA ASP A 205 10.72 29.20 -4.07
C ASP A 205 9.62 28.13 -3.90
N ASP A 206 10.00 26.89 -3.55
CA ASP A 206 9.07 25.80 -3.27
C ASP A 206 8.07 26.12 -2.13
N GLN A 207 8.51 26.79 -1.05
CA GLN A 207 7.60 27.17 0.04
C GLN A 207 6.65 28.30 -0.36
N GLN A 208 7.08 29.23 -1.24
CA GLN A 208 6.16 30.22 -1.79
C GLN A 208 5.18 29.59 -2.78
N ALA A 209 5.61 28.62 -3.57
CA ALA A 209 4.76 27.90 -4.51
C ALA A 209 3.67 27.08 -3.77
N GLU A 210 4.01 26.39 -2.68
CA GLU A 210 3.05 25.67 -1.85
C GLU A 210 2.07 26.61 -1.12
N GLU A 211 2.56 27.72 -0.54
CA GLU A 211 1.69 28.73 0.09
C GLU A 211 0.76 29.42 -0.91
N ASP A 212 1.21 29.67 -2.15
CA ASP A 212 0.38 30.23 -3.22
C ASP A 212 -0.64 29.21 -3.76
N TYR A 213 -0.29 27.93 -3.83
CA TYR A 213 -1.22 26.86 -4.22
C TYR A 213 -2.35 26.71 -3.19
N ALA A 214 -2.00 26.63 -1.89
CA ALA A 214 -2.95 26.59 -0.79
C ALA A 214 -3.90 27.79 -0.85
N ARG A 215 -3.36 29.01 -0.93
CA ARG A 215 -4.16 30.26 -0.95
C ARG A 215 -5.10 30.35 -2.16
N ARG A 216 -4.65 29.93 -3.35
CA ARG A 216 -5.52 29.90 -4.55
C ARG A 216 -6.66 28.89 -4.41
N SER A 217 -6.42 27.73 -3.83
CA SER A 217 -7.47 26.72 -3.61
C SER A 217 -8.55 27.21 -2.64
N GLU A 218 -8.15 27.96 -1.60
CA GLU A 218 -9.05 28.53 -0.60
C GLU A 218 -9.86 29.72 -1.14
N GLU A 219 -9.24 30.57 -1.98
CA GLU A 219 -9.97 31.61 -2.73
C GLU A 219 -10.96 31.02 -3.74
N GLU A 220 -10.60 29.93 -4.44
CA GLU A 220 -11.49 29.25 -5.39
C GLU A 220 -12.71 28.65 -4.68
N TYR A 221 -12.50 27.97 -3.55
CA TYR A 221 -13.58 27.43 -2.72
C TYR A 221 -14.54 28.54 -2.23
N ASN A 222 -14.00 29.62 -1.67
CA ASN A 222 -14.81 30.76 -1.21
C ASN A 222 -15.54 31.47 -2.36
N ARG A 223 -14.95 31.53 -3.56
CA ARG A 223 -15.60 32.09 -4.75
C ARG A 223 -16.69 31.18 -5.32
N LEU A 224 -16.60 29.86 -5.10
CA LEU A 224 -17.62 28.89 -5.49
C LEU A 224 -18.83 28.93 -4.54
N THR A 225 -18.60 29.03 -3.22
CA THR A 225 -19.69 29.15 -2.23
C THR A 225 -20.45 30.47 -2.36
N GLN A 226 -19.73 31.59 -2.58
CA GLN A 226 -20.32 32.92 -2.81
C GLN A 226 -21.10 33.06 -4.13
N GLN A 227 -20.97 32.10 -5.06
CA GLN A 227 -21.78 32.04 -6.29
C GLN A 227 -23.07 31.23 -6.14
N GLN A 228 -23.30 30.56 -5.01
CA GLN A 228 -24.61 29.97 -4.75
C GLN A 228 -25.60 31.10 -4.41
N PRO A 229 -26.77 31.17 -5.07
CA PRO A 229 -27.79 32.14 -4.68
C PRO A 229 -28.23 31.86 -3.22
N PRO A 230 -28.47 32.90 -2.40
CA PRO A 230 -28.91 32.73 -1.04
C PRO A 230 -30.17 31.86 -1.02
N LYS A 231 -30.18 30.83 -0.16
CA LYS A 231 -31.29 29.87 -0.06
C LYS A 231 -32.58 30.63 0.21
N ALA A 232 -33.56 30.46 -0.68
CA ALA A 232 -34.85 31.15 -0.57
C ALA A 232 -35.51 30.83 0.78
N GLU A 233 -35.79 31.87 1.55
CA GLU A 233 -36.49 31.76 2.82
C GLU A 233 -37.92 31.27 2.57
N LYS A 234 -38.34 30.20 3.25
CA LYS A 234 -39.69 29.66 3.08
C LYS A 234 -40.71 30.69 3.59
N PRO A 235 -41.79 30.99 2.84
CA PRO A 235 -42.80 31.93 3.31
C PRO A 235 -43.45 31.41 4.60
N ALA A 236 -43.68 32.32 5.54
CA ALA A 236 -44.28 32.00 6.83
C ALA A 236 -45.67 31.35 6.67
N PRO A 237 -46.04 30.36 7.51
CA PRO A 237 -47.34 29.71 7.43
C PRO A 237 -48.47 30.70 7.72
N ALA A 238 -49.52 30.64 6.90
CA ALA A 238 -50.69 31.49 7.06
C ALA A 238 -51.44 31.22 8.37
N PRO A 239 -52.06 32.25 9.00
CA PRO A 239 -52.87 32.07 10.20
C PRO A 239 -54.09 31.18 9.91
N GLN A 240 -54.38 30.26 10.83
CA GLN A 240 -55.51 29.34 10.73
C GLN A 240 -56.83 30.02 11.16
N PRO A 241 -57.98 29.62 10.58
CA PRO A 241 -59.30 30.19 10.86
C PRO A 241 -59.91 29.74 12.19
#